data_AF-A0A497B8Q1-F1
#
_entry.id   AF-A0A497B8Q1-F1
#
_cell.length_a   1.000
_cell.length_b   1.000
_cell.length_c   1.000
_cell.angle_alpha   90.00
_cell.angle_beta   90.00
_cell.angle_gamma   90.00
#
_symmetry.space_group_name_H-M   'P 1'
#
loop_
_entity.id
_entity.type
_entity.pdbx_description
1 polymer ?
#
loop_
_entity_poly.entity_id
_entity_poly.type
_entity_poly.pdbx_seq_one_letter_code
_entity_poly.pdbx_strand_id
1 'polypeptide(L)' 'MAKLNEVAEIIREHGKISFGDLCTKAHLAPSTLYQYWRAMRDKFHDLHYEGGIFYVVTEKHHRMP' A
#
# COMPACT_ATOMS: atom_id res chain seq x y z
N MET A 1 -0.74 9.76 -12.24
CA MET A 1 0.42 9.14 -11.56
C MET A 1 0.66 9.66 -10.14
N ALA A 2 0.46 10.95 -9.85
CA ALA A 2 0.72 11.54 -8.53
C ALA A 2 -0.01 10.84 -7.36
N LYS A 3 -1.32 10.61 -7.49
CA LYS A 3 -2.14 10.01 -6.41
C LYS A 3 -1.77 8.57 -6.06
N LEU A 4 -1.26 7.82 -7.05
CA LEU A 4 -0.81 6.44 -6.91
C LEU A 4 0.46 6.36 -6.04
N ASN A 5 1.38 7.31 -6.24
CA ASN A 5 2.57 7.43 -5.41
C ASN A 5 2.22 7.95 -4.01
N GLU A 6 1.29 8.89 -3.88
CA GLU A 6 0.82 9.40 -2.59
C GLU A 6 0.25 8.29 -1.70
N VAL A 7 -0.61 7.42 -2.24
CA VAL A 7 -1.15 6.27 -1.51
C VAL A 7 -0.04 5.30 -1.09
N ALA A 8 0.94 5.07 -1.95
CA ALA A 8 2.11 4.24 -1.63
C ALA A 8 2.91 4.81 -0.45
N GLU A 9 3.18 6.12 -0.46
CA GLU A 9 3.91 6.80 0.62
C GLU A 9 3.15 6.72 1.95
N ILE A 10 1.83 6.90 1.96
CA ILE A 10 1.02 6.77 3.20
C ILE A 10 1.18 5.37 3.82
N ILE A 11 1.18 4.32 2.99
CA ILE A 11 1.39 2.94 3.46
C ILE A 11 2.81 2.77 3.99
N ARG A 12 3.82 3.36 3.32
CA ARG A 12 5.23 3.29 3.75
C ARG A 12 5.49 3.97 5.08
N GLU A 13 4.93 5.17 5.26
CA GLU A 13 5.04 5.93 6.50
C GLU A 13 4.40 5.20 7.68
N HIS A 14 3.27 4.52 7.46
CA HIS A 14 2.60 3.77 8.52
C HIS A 14 3.19 2.37 8.74
N GLY A 15 3.81 1.77 7.72
CA GLY A 15 4.28 0.39 7.70
C GLY A 15 3.15 -0.65 7.63
N LYS A 16 2.05 -0.44 8.36
CA LYS A 16 0.79 -1.21 8.28
C LYS A 16 -0.41 -0.27 8.45
N ILE A 17 -1.42 -0.40 7.59
CA ILE A 17 -2.64 0.43 7.65
C ILE A 17 -3.86 -0.34 7.16
N SER A 18 -5.01 -0.17 7.84
CA SER A 18 -6.26 -0.78 7.42
C SER A 18 -6.79 -0.15 6.12
N PHE A 19 -7.59 -0.89 5.36
CA PHE A 19 -8.22 -0.37 4.14
C PHE A 19 -9.07 0.88 4.42
N GLY A 20 -9.85 0.88 5.51
CA GLY A 20 -10.70 2.00 5.89
C GLY A 20 -9.89 3.24 6.31
N ASP A 21 -8.82 3.05 7.06
CA ASP A 21 -7.94 4.16 7.46
C ASP A 21 -7.21 4.74 6.25
N LEU A 22 -6.79 3.89 5.32
CA LEU A 22 -6.14 4.34 4.08
C LEU A 22 -7.11 5.14 3.21
N CYS A 23 -8.37 4.69 3.08
CA CYS A 23 -9.42 5.48 2.43
C CYS A 23 -9.58 6.87 3.06
N THR A 24 -9.60 6.92 4.39
CA THR A 24 -9.78 8.17 5.14
C THR A 24 -8.58 9.10 4.94
N LYS A 25 -7.35 8.60 5.11
CA LYS A 25 -6.12 9.40 4.97
C LYS A 25 -5.85 9.87 3.54
N ALA A 26 -6.10 9.01 2.56
CA ALA A 26 -5.90 9.34 1.15
C ALA A 26 -7.06 10.18 0.58
N HIS A 27 -8.15 10.39 1.35
CA HIS A 27 -9.41 10.97 0.89
C HIS A 27 -9.95 10.27 -0.36
N LEU A 28 -9.99 8.93 -0.31
CA LEU A 28 -10.41 8.07 -1.43
C LEU A 28 -11.64 7.25 -1.06
N ALA A 29 -12.58 7.17 -1.99
CA ALA A 29 -13.66 6.21 -1.91
C ALA A 29 -13.11 4.76 -1.97
N PRO A 30 -13.76 3.79 -1.30
CA PRO A 30 -13.37 2.38 -1.32
C PRO A 30 -13.20 1.80 -2.73
N SER A 31 -14.15 2.08 -3.63
CA SER A 31 -14.12 1.63 -5.01
C SER A 31 -12.89 2.16 -5.75
N THR A 32 -12.54 3.42 -5.50
CA THR A 32 -11.35 4.06 -6.05
C THR A 32 -10.09 3.41 -5.50
N LEU A 33 -9.95 3.25 -4.17
CA LEU A 33 -8.76 2.64 -3.57
C LEU A 33 -8.49 1.23 -4.12
N TYR A 34 -9.55 0.44 -4.37
CA TYR A 34 -9.39 -0.89 -4.97
C TYR A 34 -8.81 -0.85 -6.39
N GLN A 35 -9.22 0.12 -7.23
CA GLN A 35 -8.65 0.31 -8.56
C GLN A 35 -7.18 0.76 -8.47
N TYR A 36 -6.87 1.63 -7.51
CA TYR A 36 -5.50 2.05 -7.24
C TYR A 36 -4.63 0.88 -6.79
N TRP A 37 -5.12 0.03 -5.88
CA TRP A 37 -4.41 -1.17 -5.45
C TRP A 37 -4.04 -2.08 -6.63
N ARG A 38 -4.95 -2.31 -7.58
CA ARG A 38 -4.64 -3.11 -8.78
C ARG A 38 -3.49 -2.51 -9.59
N ALA A 39 -3.47 -1.19 -9.77
CA ALA A 39 -2.39 -0.51 -10.46
C ALA A 39 -1.10 -0.42 -9.62
N MET A 40 -1.20 -0.41 -8.29
CA MET A 40 -0.07 -0.40 -7.36
C MET A 40 0.64 -1.74 -7.33
N ARG A 41 -0.12 -2.83 -7.32
CA ARG A 41 0.42 -4.20 -7.22
C ARG A 41 1.46 -4.50 -8.30
N ASP A 42 1.25 -4.00 -9.51
CA ASP A 42 2.17 -4.23 -10.63
C ASP A 42 3.36 -3.26 -10.61
N LYS A 43 3.29 -2.17 -9.83
CA LYS A 43 4.29 -1.10 -9.80
C LYS A 43 5.16 -1.11 -8.54
N PHE A 44 4.61 -1.51 -7.40
CA PHE A 44 5.23 -1.42 -6.08
C PHE A 44 5.29 -2.81 -5.44
N HIS A 45 6.41 -3.49 -5.63
CA HIS A 45 6.64 -4.84 -5.11
C HIS A 45 6.84 -4.90 -3.60
N ASP A 46 7.11 -3.75 -2.97
CA ASP A 46 7.26 -3.61 -1.52
C ASP A 46 5.92 -3.55 -0.79
N LEU A 47 4.80 -3.31 -1.50
CA LEU A 47 3.48 -3.10 -0.90
C LEU A 47 2.58 -4.30 -1.08
N HIS A 48 2.02 -4.79 0.02
CA HIS A 48 1.15 -5.95 0.05
C HIS A 48 -0.19 -5.62 0.71
N TYR A 49 -1.21 -6.41 0.36
CA TYR A 49 -2.56 -6.30 0.91
C TYR A 49 -3.10 -7.69 1.25
N GLU A 50 -3.45 -7.91 2.51
CA GLU A 50 -4.01 -9.17 3.01
C GLU A 50 -5.02 -8.88 4.13
N GLY A 51 -6.16 -9.58 4.11
CA GLY A 51 -7.13 -9.52 5.20
C GLY A 51 -7.69 -8.12 5.53
N GLY A 52 -7.70 -7.18 4.58
CA GLY A 52 -8.14 -5.81 4.84
C GLY A 52 -7.02 -4.84 5.27
N ILE A 53 -5.77 -5.28 5.28
CA ILE A 53 -4.63 -4.51 5.78
C ILE A 53 -3.56 -4.38 4.68
N PHE A 54 -3.12 -3.15 4.43
CA PHE A 54 -1.95 -2.85 3.63
C PHE A 54 -0.71 -2.84 4.50
N TYR A 55 0.41 -3.36 3.98
CA TYR A 55 1.67 -3.38 4.70
C TYR A 55 2.88 -3.37 3.76
N VAL A 56 4.00 -2.87 4.27
CA VAL A 56 5.29 -2.90 3.57
C VAL A 56 6.02 -4.20 3.91
N VAL A 57 6.40 -4.96 2.89
CA VAL A 57 7.36 -6.05 3.02
C VAL A 57 8.72 -5.48 2.70
N THR A 58 9.54 -5.28 3.72
CA THR A 58 10.95 -5.00 3.49
C THR A 58 11.64 -6.34 3.21
N GLU A 59 12.28 -6.48 2.06
CA GLU A 59 13.23 -7.55 1.79
C GLU A 59 14.47 -7.36 2.68
N LYS A 60 14.33 -7.56 3.99
CA LYS A 60 15.43 -7.79 4.90
C LYS A 60 15.41 -9.26 5.28
N HIS A 61 15.91 -10.11 4.38
CA HIS A 61 16.72 -11.31 4.65
C HIS A 61 16.83 -12.21 3.40
N HIS A 62 17.74 -11.86 2.49
CA HIS A 62 18.53 -12.87 1.79
C HIS A 62 20.00 -12.45 1.75
N ARG A 63 20.53 -12.17 2.93
CA ARG A 63 21.97 -12.29 3.20
C ARG A 63 22.12 -13.06 4.49
N MET A 64 22.29 -14.37 4.36
CA MET A 64 23.12 -15.19 5.25
C MET A 64 23.39 -16.52 4.54
N PRO A 65 24.54 -17.17 4.74
CA PRO A 65 25.92 -16.66 4.89
C PRO A 65 26.77 -16.85 3.63
#